data_AF-A0A401FSP7-F1
#
_entry.id   AF-A0A401FSP7-F1
#
_cell.length_a   1.000
_cell.length_b   1.000
_cell.length_c   1.000
_cell.angle_alpha   90.00
_cell.angle_beta   90.00
_cell.angle_gamma   90.00
#
_symmetry.space_group_name_H-M   'P 1'
#
loop_
_entity.id
_entity.type
_entity.pdbx_description
1 polymer ?
#
loop_
_entity_poly.entity_id
_entity_poly.type
_entity_poly.pdbx_seq_one_letter_code
_entity_poly.pdbx_strand_id
1 'polypeptide(L)'
;MEPVTLIIGALAAGATAAAKDTASQAVKDAYNGLKSLIQKQFADKGNAEGEMALTKYEEKPAVWEEPLKDSLVETGADKSPDIRTAVDTLKQALEAMPEGEKVLAKYNIQNCDVGIIGDHARIEGGIHIGGKK
;
A
#
# COMPACT_ATOMS: atom_id res chain seq x y z
N MET A 1 -6.89 12.91 6.11
CA MET A 1 -6.50 12.03 4.98
C MET A 1 -7.72 11.71 4.16
N GLU A 2 -7.61 11.70 2.84
CA GLU A 2 -8.71 11.31 1.98
C GLU A 2 -8.94 9.80 2.05
N PRO A 3 -10.19 9.31 2.17
CA PRO A 3 -10.51 7.89 2.23
C PRO A 3 -9.93 7.11 1.05
N VAL A 4 -9.84 7.75 -0.10
CA VAL A 4 -9.34 7.16 -1.35
C VAL A 4 -7.83 6.91 -1.30
N THR A 5 -7.06 7.84 -0.75
CA THR A 5 -5.62 7.65 -0.56
C THR A 5 -5.33 6.47 0.38
N LEU A 6 -6.20 6.24 1.37
CA LEU A 6 -6.09 5.06 2.24
C LEU A 6 -6.36 3.76 1.47
N ILE A 7 -7.35 3.74 0.58
CA ILE A 7 -7.64 2.57 -0.28
C ILE A 7 -6.41 2.27 -1.15
N ILE A 8 -5.90 3.27 -1.85
CA ILE A 8 -4.74 3.15 -2.75
C ILE A 8 -3.50 2.68 -1.98
N GLY A 9 -3.19 3.30 -0.84
CA GLY A 9 -2.06 2.93 0.00
C GLY A 9 -2.19 1.51 0.58
N ALA A 10 -3.39 1.12 1.01
CA ALA A 10 -3.66 -0.24 1.49
C ALA A 10 -3.49 -1.27 0.36
N LEU A 11 -3.90 -0.94 -0.85
CA LEU A 11 -3.78 -1.82 -2.01
C LEU A 11 -2.32 -1.99 -2.44
N ALA A 12 -1.54 -0.91 -2.43
CA ALA A 12 -0.09 -0.95 -2.65
C ALA A 12 0.64 -1.78 -1.58
N ALA A 13 0.26 -1.57 -0.32
CA ALA A 13 0.80 -2.32 0.82
C ALA A 13 0.42 -3.80 0.74
N GLY A 14 -0.84 -4.10 0.41
CA GLY A 14 -1.36 -5.44 0.21
C GLY A 14 -0.68 -6.17 -0.93
N ALA A 15 -0.47 -5.52 -2.07
CA ALA A 15 0.25 -6.09 -3.21
C ALA A 15 1.71 -6.40 -2.85
N THR A 16 2.40 -5.43 -2.22
CA THR A 16 3.80 -5.60 -1.79
C THR A 16 3.94 -6.69 -0.73
N ALA A 17 3.00 -6.76 0.22
CA ALA A 17 3.01 -7.78 1.26
C ALA A 17 2.67 -9.15 0.69
N ALA A 18 1.60 -9.28 -0.12
CA ALA A 18 1.16 -10.53 -0.74
C ALA A 18 2.19 -11.11 -1.72
N ALA A 19 3.01 -10.26 -2.34
CA ALA A 19 4.11 -10.67 -3.22
C ALA A 19 5.30 -11.30 -2.48
N LYS A 20 5.38 -11.17 -1.15
CA LYS A 20 6.44 -11.82 -0.36
C LYS A 20 6.10 -13.27 -0.06
N ASP A 21 7.12 -14.13 -0.02
CA ASP A 21 6.97 -15.52 0.42
C ASP A 21 6.51 -15.64 1.88
N THR A 22 6.77 -14.63 2.72
CA THR A 22 6.34 -14.56 4.13
C THR A 22 4.90 -14.08 4.31
N ALA A 23 4.19 -13.78 3.24
CA ALA A 23 2.81 -13.32 3.29
C ALA A 23 1.89 -14.41 3.86
N SER A 24 1.22 -14.09 4.97
CA SER A 24 0.15 -14.94 5.50
C SER A 24 -1.00 -15.06 4.49
N GLN A 25 -1.68 -16.21 4.47
CA GLN A 25 -2.86 -16.39 3.62
C GLN A 25 -3.91 -15.29 3.86
N ALA A 26 -4.08 -14.86 5.12
CA ALA A 26 -4.96 -13.75 5.46
C ALA A 26 -4.70 -12.46 4.68
N VAL A 27 -3.43 -12.11 4.41
CA VAL A 27 -3.08 -10.92 3.61
C VAL A 27 -3.43 -11.13 2.14
N LYS A 28 -3.15 -12.32 1.60
CA LYS A 28 -3.47 -12.65 0.20
C LYS A 28 -4.99 -12.67 0.00
N ASP A 29 -5.74 -13.24 0.92
CA ASP A 29 -7.20 -13.30 0.88
C ASP A 29 -7.81 -11.89 1.01
N ALA A 30 -7.32 -11.08 1.95
CA ALA A 30 -7.76 -9.70 2.11
C ALA A 30 -7.46 -8.83 0.88
N TYR A 31 -6.26 -8.96 0.30
CA TYR A 31 -5.87 -8.25 -0.92
C TYR A 31 -6.72 -8.65 -2.12
N ASN A 32 -6.91 -9.96 -2.35
CA ASN A 32 -7.75 -10.46 -3.44
C ASN A 32 -9.22 -10.07 -3.26
N GLY A 33 -9.72 -10.06 -2.02
CA GLY A 33 -11.06 -9.60 -1.68
C GLY A 33 -11.25 -8.11 -2.00
N LEU A 34 -10.34 -7.24 -1.56
CA LEU A 34 -10.37 -5.81 -1.87
C LEU A 34 -10.29 -5.56 -3.39
N LYS A 35 -9.35 -6.22 -4.07
CA LYS A 35 -9.20 -6.11 -5.53
C LYS A 35 -10.47 -6.54 -6.25
N SER A 36 -11.06 -7.67 -5.86
CA SER A 36 -12.31 -8.17 -6.46
C SER A 36 -13.48 -7.22 -6.27
N LEU A 37 -13.60 -6.58 -5.10
CA LEU A 37 -14.65 -5.58 -4.84
C LEU A 37 -14.45 -4.32 -5.70
N ILE A 38 -13.22 -3.85 -5.83
CA ILE A 38 -12.90 -2.68 -6.67
C ILE A 38 -13.15 -2.98 -8.14
N GLN A 39 -12.71 -4.15 -8.65
CA GLN A 39 -12.99 -4.58 -10.02
C GLN A 39 -14.49 -4.71 -10.28
N LYS A 40 -15.23 -5.30 -9.33
CA LYS A 40 -16.70 -5.36 -9.43
C LYS A 40 -17.32 -3.97 -9.47
N GLN A 41 -16.86 -3.05 -8.62
CA GLN A 41 -17.34 -1.67 -8.60
C GLN A 41 -17.07 -0.94 -9.92
N PHE A 42 -15.88 -1.14 -10.50
CA PHE A 42 -15.52 -0.61 -11.81
C PHE A 42 -16.36 -1.23 -12.93
N ALA A 43 -16.56 -2.54 -12.93
CA ALA A 43 -17.42 -3.23 -13.90
C ALA A 43 -18.88 -2.77 -13.82
N ASP A 44 -19.44 -2.64 -12.61
CA ASP A 44 -20.81 -2.15 -12.37
C ASP A 44 -21.00 -0.71 -12.86
N LYS A 45 -19.94 0.10 -12.83
CA LYS A 45 -19.94 1.49 -13.30
C LYS A 45 -19.45 1.65 -14.74
N GLY A 46 -18.98 0.58 -15.38
CA GLY A 46 -18.39 0.62 -16.71
C GLY A 46 -17.06 1.38 -16.79
N ASN A 47 -16.30 1.46 -15.70
CA ASN A 47 -15.06 2.24 -15.62
C ASN A 47 -13.82 1.35 -15.88
N ALA A 48 -13.52 1.12 -17.16
CA ALA A 48 -12.33 0.36 -17.57
C ALA A 48 -11.01 1.10 -17.29
N GLU A 49 -11.06 2.43 -17.19
CA GLU A 49 -9.90 3.27 -16.84
C GLU A 49 -9.41 2.97 -15.42
N GLY A 50 -10.31 2.72 -14.46
CA GLY A 50 -9.97 2.36 -13.09
C GLY A 50 -9.22 1.03 -12.98
N GLU A 51 -9.61 0.00 -13.76
CA GLU A 51 -8.89 -1.29 -13.80
C GLU A 51 -7.50 -1.15 -14.44
N MET A 52 -7.39 -0.36 -15.51
CA MET A 52 -6.10 -0.06 -16.11
C MET A 52 -5.22 0.75 -15.16
N ALA A 53 -5.78 1.77 -14.51
CA ALA A 53 -5.08 2.59 -13.54
C ALA A 53 -4.59 1.75 -12.37
N LEU A 54 -5.38 0.77 -11.89
CA LEU A 54 -4.97 -0.15 -10.82
C LEU A 54 -3.73 -0.97 -11.22
N THR A 55 -3.75 -1.53 -12.43
CA THR A 55 -2.63 -2.32 -12.97
C THR A 55 -1.39 -1.44 -13.21
N LYS A 56 -1.61 -0.25 -13.76
CA LYS A 56 -0.54 0.71 -14.06
C LYS A 56 0.02 1.38 -12.81
N TYR A 57 -0.77 1.45 -11.74
CA TYR A 57 -0.37 1.93 -10.44
C TYR A 57 0.67 1.01 -9.80
N GLU A 58 0.60 -0.31 -10.02
CA GLU A 58 1.66 -1.24 -9.60
C GLU A 58 3.00 -0.96 -10.33
N GLU A 59 2.95 -0.54 -11.60
CA GLU A 59 4.15 -0.17 -12.36
C GLU A 59 4.69 1.23 -12.00
N LYS A 60 3.80 2.21 -11.86
CA LYS A 60 4.12 3.63 -11.67
C LYS A 60 3.11 4.31 -10.73
N PRO A 61 3.22 4.10 -9.41
CA PRO A 61 2.26 4.66 -8.46
C PRO A 61 2.25 6.19 -8.51
N ALA A 62 3.41 6.84 -8.64
CA ALA A 62 3.51 8.30 -8.71
C ALA A 62 2.80 8.96 -9.91
N VAL A 63 2.52 8.22 -10.99
CA VAL A 63 1.87 8.75 -12.20
C VAL A 63 0.39 8.35 -12.25
N TRP A 64 0.08 7.16 -11.75
CA TRP A 64 -1.26 6.59 -11.81
C TRP A 64 -2.05 6.71 -10.51
N GLU A 65 -1.48 7.31 -9.46
CA GLU A 65 -2.20 7.61 -8.22
C GLU A 65 -3.38 8.55 -8.46
N GLU A 66 -3.18 9.69 -9.10
CA GLU A 66 -4.25 10.66 -9.41
C GLU A 66 -5.39 10.05 -10.25
N PRO A 67 -5.12 9.44 -11.43
CA PRO A 67 -6.16 8.80 -12.24
C PRO A 67 -6.91 7.69 -11.52
N LEU A 68 -6.21 6.88 -10.73
CA LEU A 68 -6.82 5.82 -9.93
C LEU A 68 -7.72 6.42 -8.85
N LYS A 69 -7.28 7.51 -8.23
CA LYS A 69 -8.03 8.21 -7.19
C LYS A 69 -9.32 8.81 -7.74
N ASP A 70 -9.25 9.50 -8.89
CA ASP A 70 -10.43 10.03 -9.56
C ASP A 70 -11.39 8.90 -9.98
N SER A 71 -10.88 7.80 -10.54
CA SER A 71 -11.70 6.65 -10.91
C SER A 71 -12.40 6.03 -9.69
N LEU A 72 -11.72 5.93 -8.55
CA LEU A 72 -12.30 5.43 -7.30
C LEU A 72 -13.39 6.37 -6.75
N VAL A 73 -13.22 7.69 -6.87
CA VAL A 73 -14.23 8.68 -6.48
C VAL A 73 -15.43 8.65 -7.43
N GLU A 74 -15.20 8.62 -8.74
CA GLU A 74 -16.25 8.56 -9.77
C GLU A 74 -17.11 7.30 -9.61
N THR A 75 -16.46 6.18 -9.33
CA THR A 75 -17.16 4.90 -9.14
C THR A 75 -17.83 4.79 -7.77
N GLY A 76 -17.55 5.72 -6.86
CA GLY A 76 -18.09 5.75 -5.50
C GLY A 76 -17.47 4.68 -4.60
N ALA A 77 -16.30 4.17 -4.95
CA ALA A 77 -15.59 3.17 -4.18
C ALA A 77 -15.25 3.66 -2.76
N ASP A 78 -15.10 4.97 -2.58
CA ASP A 78 -14.90 5.65 -1.29
C ASP A 78 -16.13 5.62 -0.37
N LYS A 79 -17.32 5.46 -0.98
CA LYS A 79 -18.62 5.43 -0.31
C LYS A 79 -19.13 4.01 -0.08
N SER A 80 -18.56 3.02 -0.76
CA SER A 80 -18.94 1.62 -0.62
C SER A 80 -18.44 1.05 0.72
N PRO A 81 -19.35 0.67 1.65
CA PRO A 81 -18.98 0.14 2.95
C PRO A 81 -18.23 -1.20 2.85
N ASP A 82 -18.50 -1.99 1.81
CA ASP A 82 -17.77 -3.23 1.51
C ASP A 82 -16.29 -2.97 1.25
N ILE A 83 -15.96 -1.92 0.48
CA ILE A 83 -14.58 -1.55 0.16
C ILE A 83 -13.87 -1.05 1.42
N ARG A 84 -14.53 -0.23 2.24
CA ARG A 84 -13.99 0.18 3.55
C ARG A 84 -13.68 -1.01 4.44
N THR A 85 -14.61 -1.96 4.54
CA THR A 85 -14.44 -3.17 5.36
C THR A 85 -13.27 -4.02 4.86
N ALA A 86 -13.12 -4.16 3.54
CA ALA A 86 -12.01 -4.88 2.95
C ALA A 86 -10.66 -4.17 3.18
N VAL A 87 -10.63 -2.82 3.14
CA VAL A 87 -9.43 -2.03 3.48
C VAL A 87 -9.06 -2.22 4.95
N ASP A 88 -10.02 -2.16 5.87
CA ASP A 88 -9.76 -2.38 7.30
C ASP A 88 -9.28 -3.81 7.57
N THR A 89 -9.87 -4.81 6.90
CA THR A 89 -9.42 -6.21 6.99
C THR A 89 -7.98 -6.36 6.50
N LEU A 90 -7.66 -5.75 5.36
CA LEU A 90 -6.30 -5.76 4.81
C LEU A 90 -5.33 -5.04 5.74
N LYS A 91 -5.72 -3.90 6.32
CA LYS A 91 -4.92 -3.20 7.33
C LYS A 91 -4.64 -4.07 8.54
N GLN A 92 -5.65 -4.71 9.13
CA GLN A 92 -5.44 -5.58 10.29
C GLN A 92 -4.53 -6.77 9.94
N ALA A 93 -4.67 -7.35 8.76
CA ALA A 93 -3.79 -8.41 8.29
C ALA A 93 -2.36 -7.92 8.06
N LEU A 94 -2.19 -6.68 7.61
CA LEU A 94 -0.91 -6.01 7.43
C LEU A 94 -0.27 -5.62 8.78
N GLU A 95 -1.04 -5.16 9.77
CA GLU A 95 -0.57 -4.86 11.13
C GLU A 95 -0.10 -6.12 11.87
N ALA A 96 -0.69 -7.28 11.55
CA ALA A 96 -0.20 -8.56 12.02
C ALA A 96 1.19 -8.91 11.45
N MET A 97 1.68 -8.17 10.45
CA MET A 97 3.01 -8.34 9.86
C MET A 97 3.90 -7.11 10.13
N PRO A 98 5.16 -7.27 10.57
CA PRO A 98 6.06 -6.14 10.86
C PRO A 98 6.40 -5.28 9.63
N GLU A 99 6.09 -5.75 8.42
CA GLU A 99 6.29 -4.99 7.17
C GLU A 99 5.03 -4.27 6.67
N GLY A 100 3.83 -4.70 7.07
CA GLY A 100 2.60 -3.99 6.70
C GLY A 100 2.50 -2.64 7.41
N GLU A 101 2.94 -2.59 8.67
CA GLU A 101 3.07 -1.34 9.44
C GLU A 101 4.07 -0.37 8.79
N LYS A 102 5.19 -0.86 8.22
CA LYS A 102 6.18 -0.01 7.52
C LYS A 102 5.64 0.59 6.23
N VAL A 103 4.80 -0.13 5.49
CA VAL A 103 4.19 0.42 4.27
C VAL A 103 3.06 1.37 4.61
N LEU A 104 2.21 1.04 5.59
CA LEU A 104 1.19 1.96 6.11
C LEU A 104 1.81 3.23 6.70
N ALA A 105 2.93 3.10 7.42
CA ALA A 105 3.72 4.23 7.89
C ALA A 105 4.30 5.06 6.74
N LYS A 106 4.71 4.42 5.62
CA LYS A 106 5.16 5.10 4.39
C LYS A 106 4.06 5.89 3.67
N TYR A 107 2.80 5.51 3.80
CA TYR A 107 1.66 6.29 3.31
C TYR A 107 1.12 7.28 4.36
N ASN A 108 1.51 7.12 5.63
CA ASN A 108 1.28 8.05 6.73
C ASN A 108 2.45 9.05 6.91
N ILE A 109 3.30 9.27 5.91
CA ILE A 109 4.40 10.24 6.04
C ILE A 109 3.87 11.65 5.78
N GLN A 110 3.13 12.18 6.75
CA GLN A 110 3.54 13.46 7.30
C GLN A 110 4.49 13.11 8.44
N ASN A 111 5.79 13.32 8.20
CA ASN A 111 6.82 13.38 9.24
C ASN A 111 7.21 12.06 9.95
N CYS A 112 7.98 11.20 9.28
CA CYS A 112 8.95 10.39 10.02
C CYS A 112 10.17 10.04 9.15
N ASP A 113 11.33 10.39 9.70
CA ASP A 113 12.68 10.04 9.31
C ASP A 113 12.77 8.58 8.84
N VAL A 114 13.34 8.33 7.65
CA VAL A 114 13.47 6.99 7.09
C VAL A 114 14.60 6.23 7.79
N GLY A 115 14.32 5.73 9.00
CA GLY A 115 15.15 4.75 9.69
C GLY A 115 14.93 3.37 9.08
N ILE A 116 15.73 3.02 8.08
CA ILE A 116 15.73 1.70 7.44
C ILE A 116 16.23 0.63 8.42
N ILE A 117 15.34 -0.35 8.66
CA ILE A 117 15.58 -1.79 8.89
C ILE A 117 16.09 -2.21 10.29
N GLY A 118 15.34 -3.13 10.88
CA GLY A 118 15.69 -3.81 12.12
C GLY A 118 16.74 -4.91 11.92
N ASP A 119 17.32 -5.27 13.06
CA ASP A 119 18.14 -6.44 13.37
C ASP A 119 19.57 -6.55 12.77
N HIS A 120 20.55 -6.45 13.68
CA HIS A 120 21.94 -6.94 13.57
C HIS A 120 23.00 -6.20 12.74
N ALA A 121 22.91 -4.89 12.49
CA ALA A 121 24.06 -4.11 12.04
C ALA A 121 24.83 -3.47 13.22
N ARG A 122 25.71 -4.25 13.88
CA ARG A 122 26.76 -3.69 14.75
C ARG A 122 27.78 -3.00 13.85
N ILE A 123 27.62 -1.70 13.63
CA ILE A 123 28.60 -0.89 12.91
C ILE A 123 29.75 -0.59 13.88
N GLU A 124 30.70 -1.52 14.01
CA GLU A 124 32.05 -1.20 14.52
C GLU A 124 32.85 -0.54 13.38
N GLY A 125 32.43 0.67 13.02
CA GLY A 125 33.15 1.53 12.09
C GLY A 125 34.14 2.39 12.86
N GLY A 126 35.35 1.88 13.09
CA GLY A 126 36.46 2.66 13.61
C GLY A 126 36.80 3.81 12.66
N ILE A 127 36.46 5.04 13.05
CA ILE A 127 36.80 6.24 12.29
C ILE A 127 38.29 6.56 12.54
N HIS A 128 39.15 6.15 11.62
CA HIS A 128 40.52 6.65 11.51
C HIS A 128 40.55 7.88 10.58
N ILE A 129 40.51 9.08 11.16
CA ILE A 129 40.77 10.33 10.44
C ILE A 129 42.25 10.69 10.62
N GLY A 130 43.06 10.30 9.63
CA GLY A 130 44.46 10.69 9.51
C GLY A 130 44.59 12.17 9.14
N GLY A 131 45.00 12.99 10.10
CA GLY A 131 45.46 14.35 9.83
C GLY A 131 46.90 14.34 9.33
N LYS A 132 47.12 14.73 8.06
CA LYS A 132 48.45 15.18 7.60
C LYS A 132 48.68 16.61 8.08
N LYS A 133 49.81 16.83 8.75
CA LYS A 133 50.52 18.11 8.76
C LYS A 133 51.49 18.15 7.58
#